data_AF-A0A8J8Q5G2-F1
#
_entry.id   AF-A0A8J8Q5G2-F1
#
_cell.length_a   1.000
_cell.length_b   1.000
_cell.length_c   1.000
_cell.angle_alpha   90.00
_cell.angle_beta   90.00
_cell.angle_gamma   90.00
#
_symmetry.space_group_name_H-M   'P 1'
#
loop_
_entity.id
_entity.type
_entity.pdbx_description
1 polymer ?
#
loop_
_entity_poly.entity_id
_entity_poly.type
_entity_poly.pdbx_seq_one_letter_code
_entity_poly.pdbx_strand_id
1 'polypeptide(L)' 'MSQEVPVHATDILILIVVSLLGGFLLAAWTLPPTLAFDFAVSVLAGTVFMAFFLFIPVMGVRLFIDERREDGAQ' A
#
# COMPACT_ATOMS: atom_id res chain seq x y z
N MET A 1 2.42 -9.18 -28.57
CA MET A 1 3.39 -8.54 -27.65
C MET A 1 2.69 -8.36 -26.32
N SER A 2 2.74 -9.35 -25.42
CA SER A 2 2.35 -9.15 -24.02
C SER A 2 3.50 -8.40 -23.36
N GLN A 3 3.44 -7.07 -23.32
CA GLN A 3 4.36 -6.31 -22.50
C GLN A 3 4.11 -6.74 -21.05
N GLU A 4 5.05 -7.47 -20.45
CA GLU A 4 5.03 -7.77 -19.03
C GLU A 4 5.03 -6.45 -18.28
N VAL A 5 3.87 -6.09 -17.75
CA VAL A 5 3.73 -4.90 -16.94
C VAL A 5 4.51 -5.16 -15.66
N PRO A 6 5.41 -4.26 -15.23
CA PRO A 6 6.24 -4.45 -14.03
C PRO A 6 5.43 -4.46 -12.73
N VAL A 7 4.09 -4.43 -12.81
CA VAL A 7 3.16 -4.40 -11.68
C VAL A 7 2.26 -5.62 -11.76
N HIS A 8 2.24 -6.43 -10.72
CA HIS A 8 1.36 -7.58 -10.61
C HIS A 8 0.12 -7.24 -9.79
N ALA A 9 -0.96 -8.01 -9.95
CA ALA A 9 -2.19 -7.83 -9.18
C ALA A 9 -1.94 -7.93 -7.66
N THR A 10 -1.00 -8.77 -7.24
CA THR A 10 -0.57 -8.92 -5.84
C THR A 10 0.02 -7.62 -5.28
N ASP A 11 0.78 -6.87 -6.08
CA ASP A 11 1.40 -5.62 -5.65
C ASP A 11 0.33 -4.56 -5.38
N ILE A 12 -0.68 -4.50 -6.26
CA ILE A 12 -1.84 -3.62 -6.09
C ILE A 12 -2.61 -4.01 -4.82
N LEU A 13 -2.81 -5.31 -4.58
CA LEU A 13 -3.49 -5.79 -3.38
C LEU A 13 -2.72 -5.42 -2.10
N ILE A 14 -1.40 -5.64 -2.06
CA ILE A 14 -0.55 -5.27 -0.93
C ILE A 14 -0.60 -3.76 -0.71
N LEU A 15 -0.47 -2.96 -1.77
CA LEU A 15 -0.54 -1.51 -1.68
C LEU A 15 -1.87 -1.04 -1.10
N ILE A 16 -3.01 -1.60 -1.56
CA ILE A 16 -4.33 -1.28 -1.04
C ILE A 16 -4.42 -1.59 0.45
N VAL A 17 -4.02 -2.80 0.87
CA VAL A 17 -4.11 -3.23 2.27
C VAL A 17 -3.24 -2.35 3.18
N VAL A 18 -1.98 -2.15 2.83
CA VAL A 18 -1.05 -1.35 3.64
C VAL A 18 -1.51 0.11 3.70
N SER A 19 -2.00 0.66 2.59
CA SER A 19 -2.48 2.04 2.54
C SER A 19 -3.75 2.25 3.35
N LEU A 20 -4.69 1.30 3.31
CA LEU A 20 -5.91 1.35 4.13
C LEU A 20 -5.58 1.30 5.63
N LEU A 21 -4.69 0.38 6.03
CA LEU A 21 -4.25 0.28 7.41
C LEU A 21 -3.51 1.55 7.86
N GLY A 22 -2.61 2.07 7.02
CA GLY A 22 -1.88 3.31 7.28
C GLY A 22 -2.81 4.53 7.38
N GLY A 23 -3.75 4.66 6.45
CA GLY A 23 -4.76 5.72 6.45
C GLY A 23 -5.66 5.67 7.68
N PHE A 24 -6.07 4.47 8.10
CA PHE A 24 -6.82 4.28 9.32
C PHE A 24 -6.02 4.68 10.56
N LEU A 25 -4.75 4.28 10.66
CA LEU A 25 -3.89 4.64 11.79
C LEU A 25 -3.64 6.15 11.85
N LEU A 26 -3.42 6.81 10.71
CA LEU A 26 -3.28 8.28 10.64
C LEU A 26 -4.56 9.00 11.06
N ALA A 27 -5.72 8.53 10.58
CA ALA A 27 -7.00 9.10 10.97
C ALA A 27 -7.26 8.90 12.48
N ALA A 28 -7.03 7.70 13.00
CA ALA A 28 -7.18 7.39 14.44
C ALA A 28 -6.21 8.17 15.34
N TRP A 29 -5.05 8.59 14.80
CA TRP A 29 -4.12 9.47 15.50
C TRP A 29 -4.63 10.91 15.60
N THR A 30 -5.32 11.38 14.57
CA THR A 30 -5.73 12.80 14.45
C THR A 30 -7.12 13.07 14.99
N LEU A 31 -8.01 12.09 14.89
CA LEU A 31 -9.41 12.19 15.27
C LEU A 31 -9.80 10.96 16.10
N PRO A 32 -10.73 11.11 17.06
CA PRO A 32 -11.29 9.96 17.77
C PRO A 32 -11.91 8.97 16.78
N PRO A 33 -11.58 7.67 16.87
CA PRO A 33 -12.15 6.66 15.98
C PRO A 33 -13.64 6.48 16.27
N THR A 34 -14.45 7.14 15.46
CA THR A 34 -15.92 7.14 15.55
C THR A 34 -16.53 6.85 14.18
N LEU A 35 -17.78 6.39 14.15
CA LEU A 35 -18.55 6.15 12.93
C LEU A 35 -19.09 7.46 12.32
N ALA A 36 -18.29 8.52 12.39
CA ALA A 36 -18.64 9.84 11.90
C ALA A 36 -18.06 10.07 10.50
N PHE A 37 -18.73 10.91 9.71
CA PHE A 37 -18.39 11.14 8.31
C PHE A 37 -17.00 11.78 8.13
N ASP A 38 -16.63 12.68 9.03
CA ASP A 38 -15.32 13.32 9.12
C ASP A 38 -14.19 12.30 9.36
N PHE A 39 -14.41 11.32 10.25
CA PHE A 39 -13.45 10.23 10.46
C PHE A 39 -13.27 9.40 9.19
N ALA A 40 -14.37 9.01 8.52
CA ALA A 40 -14.31 8.25 7.27
C ALA A 40 -13.56 9.02 6.15
N VAL A 41 -13.81 10.32 6.01
CA VAL A 41 -13.10 11.19 5.06
C VAL A 41 -11.61 11.28 5.42
N SER A 42 -11.26 11.38 6.70
CA SER A 42 -9.87 11.40 7.16
C SER A 42 -9.15 10.08 6.84
N VAL A 43 -9.80 8.92 7.08
CA VAL A 43 -9.27 7.60 6.70
C VAL A 43 -9.03 7.52 5.20
N LEU A 44 -9.98 7.98 4.39
CA LEU A 44 -9.86 7.97 2.93
C LEU A 44 -8.71 8.87 2.46
N ALA A 45 -8.61 10.09 2.98
CA ALA A 45 -7.52 11.02 2.65
C ALA A 45 -6.16 10.44 3.04
N GLY A 46 -6.05 9.87 4.24
CA GLY A 46 -4.86 9.18 4.70
C GLY A 46 -4.51 7.97 3.84
N THR A 47 -5.52 7.21 3.40
CA THR A 47 -5.33 6.05 2.51
C THR A 47 -4.78 6.47 1.16
N VAL A 48 -5.36 7.50 0.54
CA VAL A 48 -4.88 8.04 -0.75
C VAL A 48 -3.46 8.58 -0.62
N PHE A 49 -3.18 9.30 0.48
CA PHE A 49 -1.85 9.80 0.77
C PHE A 49 -0.84 8.65 0.93
N MET A 50 -1.15 7.64 1.74
CA MET A 50 -0.30 6.46 1.90
C MET A 50 -0.09 5.72 0.58
N ALA A 51 -1.14 5.51 -0.21
CA ALA A 51 -1.03 4.82 -1.50
C ALA A 51 -0.09 5.56 -2.46
N PHE A 52 -0.16 6.89 -2.50
CA PHE A 52 0.71 7.71 -3.33
C PHE A 52 2.18 7.58 -2.93
N PHE A 53 2.49 7.68 -1.63
CA PHE A 53 3.87 7.60 -1.14
C PHE A 53 4.45 6.18 -1.12
N LEU A 54 3.60 5.17 -0.87
CA LEU A 54 4.02 3.77 -0.75
C LEU A 54 4.07 3.03 -2.07
N PHE A 55 3.53 3.58 -3.17
CA PHE A 55 3.57 2.94 -4.48
C PHE A 55 5.01 2.54 -4.88
N ILE A 56 5.96 3.48 -4.87
CA ILE A 56 7.35 3.20 -5.25
C ILE A 56 8.03 2.24 -4.24
N PRO A 57 7.98 2.49 -2.91
CA PRO A 57 8.55 1.58 -1.92
C PRO A 57 8.01 0.15 -2.00
N VAL A 58 6.70 -0.04 -2.14
CA VAL A 58 6.07 -1.37 -2.22
C VAL A 58 6.59 -2.13 -3.45
N MET A 59 6.66 -1.47 -4.60
CA MET A 59 7.24 -2.07 -5.80
C MET A 59 8.73 -2.38 -5.62
N GLY A 60 9.51 -1.47 -5.02
CA GLY A 60 10.94 -1.66 -4.81
C GLY A 60 11.27 -2.81 -3.86
N VAL A 61 10.54 -2.93 -2.73
CA VAL A 61 10.71 -4.04 -1.78
C VAL A 61 10.39 -5.38 -2.43
N ARG A 62 9.35 -5.42 -3.27
CA ARG A 62 8.96 -6.64 -3.98
C ARG A 62 10.05 -7.09 -4.97
N LEU A 63 10.58 -6.19 -5.79
CA LEU A 63 11.69 -6.51 -6.70
C LEU A 63 12.91 -7.07 -5.95
N PHE A 64 13.24 -6.48 -4.79
CA PHE A 64 14.34 -6.96 -3.96
C PHE A 64 14.10 -8.35 -3.36
N ILE A 65 12.85 -8.66 -2.98
CA ILE A 65 12.47 -9.99 -2.47
C ILE A 65 12.49 -11.03 -3.58
N ASP A 66 12.03 -10.67 -4.79
CA ASP A 66 12.03 -11.56 -5.95
C ASP A 66 13.48 -11.94 -6.33
N GLU A 67 14.40 -10.96 -6.42
CA GLU A 67 15.83 -11.18 -6.67
C GLU A 67 16.46 -12.14 -5.63
N ARG A 68 16.18 -11.93 -4.34
CA ARG A 68 16.62 -12.81 -3.23
C ARG A 68 16.11 -14.25 -3.36
N ARG A 69 14.89 -14.45 -3.89
CA ARG A 69 14.28 -15.78 -4.03
C ARG A 69 14.89 -16.55 -5.20
N GLU A 70 15.21 -15.87 -6.29
CA GLU A 70 15.87 -16.47 -7.46
C GLU A 70 17.30 -16.91 -7.11
N ASP A 71 18.03 -16.11 -6.31
CA ASP A 71 19.38 -16.46 -5.84
C ASP A 71 19.41 -17.64 -4.86
N GLY A 72 18.38 -17.82 -4.04
CA GLY A 72 18.30 -18.90 -3.06
C GLY A 72 17.81 -20.25 -3.60
N ALA A 73 17.44 -20.31 -4.89
CA ALA A 73 16.94 -21.52 -5.56
C ALA A 73 18.02 -22.23 -6.41
N GLN A 74 19.28 -21.79 -6.34
CA GLN A 74 20.48 -22.44 -6.88
C GLN A 74 21.27 -23.15 -5.79
#